data_AF-E5KY31-F1
#
_entry.id   AF-E5KY31-F1
#
_cell.length_a   1.000
_cell.length_b   1.000
_cell.length_c   1.000
_cell.angle_alpha   90.00
_cell.angle_beta   90.00
_cell.angle_gamma   90.00
#
_symmetry.space_group_name_H-M   'P 1'
#
loop_
_entity.id
_entity.type
_entity.pdbx_description
1 polymer ?
#
loop_
_entity_poly.entity_id
_entity_poly.type
_entity_poly.pdbx_seq_one_letter_code
_entity_poly.pdbx_strand_id
1 'polypeptide(L)'
;EELYKRGLAYEDNIEVNWAPDFMGGTVVANEEVVDGKTERGGYPVYRVPMRQWVLKITAYADRLIDDLDDLDWPESIKEQQRNWIGRSRGASVFFEVKGHPDDKVEVFTTRPDTLFGATYMVLAPEHELVSKITTPEQAAEVKAYQEEVSRKSDLERTDLNKDKSGVFTGAYGINPMTGKEVPIWIGDYVLESYGTGAIMAVPAHDDRDYDFAKKFGLPIVPVIEGGNTDEAAYTGDGSHFNSGFMDGMGKDDAIKAA
;
A
#
# COMPACT_ATOMS: atom_id res chain seq x y z
N GLU A 1 -18.76 26.33 8.01
CA GLU A 1 -19.20 26.86 6.69
C GLU A 1 -18.05 27.33 5.81
N GLU A 2 -17.15 28.22 6.28
CA GLU A 2 -16.06 28.73 5.43
C GLU A 2 -15.11 27.63 4.90
N LEU A 3 -14.80 26.61 5.71
CA LEU A 3 -14.02 25.46 5.24
C LEU A 3 -14.70 24.71 4.08
N TYR A 4 -16.03 24.55 4.14
CA TYR A 4 -16.82 23.92 3.07
C TYR A 4 -16.77 24.76 1.78
N LYS A 5 -16.98 26.08 1.89
CA LYS A 5 -16.90 27.01 0.74
C LYS A 5 -15.52 27.01 0.07
N ARG A 6 -14.47 26.69 0.82
CA ARG A 6 -13.08 26.61 0.32
C ARG A 6 -12.69 25.20 -0.15
N GLY A 7 -13.60 24.23 -0.14
CA GLY A 7 -13.32 22.84 -0.51
C GLY A 7 -12.45 22.09 0.49
N LEU A 8 -12.36 22.58 1.74
CA LEU A 8 -11.58 21.98 2.84
C LEU A 8 -12.44 21.16 3.81
N ALA A 9 -13.76 21.20 3.67
CA ALA A 9 -14.68 20.27 4.30
C ALA A 9 -15.58 19.70 3.22
N TYR A 10 -15.84 18.40 3.22
CA TYR A 10 -16.71 17.75 2.24
C TYR A 10 -17.39 16.54 2.88
N GLU A 11 -18.48 16.08 2.26
CA GLU A 11 -19.13 14.83 2.64
C GLU A 11 -18.64 13.70 1.74
N ASP A 12 -18.35 12.55 2.33
CA ASP A 12 -17.91 11.36 1.61
C ASP A 12 -18.43 10.09 2.29
N ASN A 13 -18.60 9.02 1.51
CA ASN A 13 -18.85 7.69 2.05
C ASN A 13 -17.51 7.00 2.25
N ILE A 14 -16.96 7.14 3.46
CA ILE A 14 -15.69 6.53 3.83
C ILE A 14 -15.94 5.38 4.81
N GLU A 15 -14.99 4.47 4.89
CA GLU A 15 -14.92 3.56 6.02
C GLU A 15 -14.52 4.34 7.27
N VAL A 16 -15.37 4.26 8.31
CA VAL A 16 -15.18 4.97 9.57
C VAL A 16 -14.90 4.00 10.70
N ASN A 17 -14.17 4.46 11.70
CA ASN A 17 -13.99 3.75 12.96
C ASN A 17 -15.24 3.94 13.81
N TRP A 18 -16.12 2.94 13.82
CA TRP A 18 -17.39 2.94 14.55
C TRP A 18 -17.27 2.19 15.88
N ALA A 19 -17.54 2.88 16.99
CA ALA A 19 -17.57 2.33 18.33
C ALA A 19 -19.02 2.28 18.85
N PRO A 20 -19.76 1.17 18.65
CA PRO A 20 -21.18 1.09 19.01
C PRO A 20 -21.43 1.19 20.52
N ASP A 21 -20.48 0.70 21.32
CA ASP A 21 -20.60 0.64 22.77
C ASP A 21 -20.02 1.89 23.47
N PHE A 22 -19.29 2.73 22.74
CA PHE A 22 -18.74 3.97 23.28
C PHE A 22 -19.78 5.10 23.15
N MET A 23 -20.17 5.68 24.28
CA MET A 23 -21.13 6.80 24.37
C MET A 23 -22.48 6.57 23.64
N GLY A 24 -22.94 5.32 23.55
CA GLY A 24 -24.19 4.97 22.87
C GLY A 24 -24.08 4.89 21.35
N GLY A 25 -22.86 4.80 20.82
CA GLY A 25 -22.56 4.66 19.40
C GLY A 25 -21.98 5.93 18.83
N THR A 26 -20.67 5.97 18.60
CA THR A 26 -20.00 7.10 17.95
C THR A 26 -18.95 6.67 16.94
N VAL A 27 -18.74 7.53 15.94
CA VAL A 27 -17.55 7.48 15.10
C VAL A 27 -16.40 8.12 15.85
N VAL A 28 -15.20 7.55 15.73
CA VAL A 28 -13.95 8.06 16.29
C VAL A 28 -12.92 8.31 15.18
N ALA A 29 -12.00 9.23 15.38
CA ALA A 29 -10.92 9.49 14.42
C ALA A 29 -9.88 8.35 14.41
N ASN A 30 -8.98 8.30 13.42
CA ASN A 30 -7.88 7.32 13.41
C ASN A 30 -6.95 7.51 14.62
N GLU A 31 -6.72 8.76 15.02
CA GLU A 31 -5.94 9.17 16.18
C GLU A 31 -6.54 8.72 17.52
N GLU A 32 -7.84 8.42 17.55
CA GLU A 32 -8.58 7.98 18.74
C GLU A 32 -8.71 6.45 18.82
N VAL A 33 -8.02 5.71 17.95
CA VAL A 33 -7.98 4.24 17.96
C VAL A 33 -6.61 3.76 18.39
N VAL A 34 -6.58 2.99 19.48
CA VAL A 34 -5.37 2.35 20.02
C VAL A 34 -5.63 0.85 20.11
N ASP A 35 -4.82 0.05 19.41
CA ASP A 35 -4.94 -1.41 19.33
C ASP A 35 -6.37 -1.90 19.00
N GLY A 36 -7.03 -1.23 18.06
CA GLY A 36 -8.37 -1.58 17.58
C GLY A 36 -9.49 -1.21 18.56
N LYS A 37 -9.19 -0.38 19.55
CA LYS A 37 -10.14 0.08 20.58
C LYS A 37 -10.13 1.59 20.69
N THR A 38 -11.21 2.16 21.22
CA THR A 38 -11.24 3.60 21.52
C THR A 38 -10.18 3.95 22.56
N GLU A 39 -9.38 5.00 22.30
CA GLU A 39 -8.39 5.57 23.24
C GLU A 39 -9.04 5.80 24.61
N ARG A 40 -10.28 6.29 24.58
CA ARG A 40 -11.12 6.51 25.75
C ARG A 40 -12.08 5.35 25.94
N GLY A 41 -11.92 4.62 27.03
CA GLY A 41 -12.86 3.57 27.44
C GLY A 41 -12.56 2.17 26.89
N GLY A 42 -11.66 2.03 25.90
CA GLY A 42 -11.20 0.72 25.44
C GLY A 42 -12.29 -0.13 24.77
N TYR A 43 -13.27 0.49 24.15
CA TYR A 43 -14.36 -0.22 23.47
C TYR A 43 -13.89 -0.69 22.09
N PRO A 44 -14.33 -1.88 21.61
CA PRO A 44 -14.02 -2.33 20.27
C PRO A 44 -14.47 -1.35 19.20
N VAL A 45 -13.62 -1.15 18.19
CA VAL A 45 -13.89 -0.30 17.04
C VAL A 45 -14.05 -1.19 15.80
N TYR A 46 -15.07 -0.88 15.00
CA TYR A 46 -15.40 -1.61 13.77
C TYR A 46 -15.31 -0.66 12.58
N ARG A 47 -14.83 -1.14 11.44
CA ARG A 47 -14.86 -0.38 10.19
C ARG A 47 -16.23 -0.53 9.53
N VAL A 48 -16.90 0.58 9.27
CA VAL A 48 -18.22 0.58 8.62
C VAL A 48 -18.26 1.68 7.56
N PRO A 49 -18.74 1.42 6.33
CA PRO A 49 -18.96 2.48 5.36
C PRO A 49 -20.08 3.39 5.85
N MET A 50 -19.78 4.68 6.05
CA MET A 50 -20.73 5.66 6.54
C MET A 50 -20.48 7.03 5.90
N ARG A 51 -21.56 7.73 5.57
CA ARG A 51 -21.49 9.12 5.12
C ARG A 51 -21.01 9.99 6.28
N GLN A 52 -19.87 10.66 6.11
CA GLN A 52 -19.28 11.53 7.12
C GLN A 52 -18.83 12.86 6.53
N TRP A 53 -18.69 13.85 7.41
CA TRP A 53 -17.96 15.08 7.11
C TRP A 53 -16.46 14.85 7.30
N VAL A 54 -15.69 15.10 6.24
CA VAL A 54 -14.24 14.97 6.24
C VAL A 54 -13.62 16.35 6.11
N LEU A 55 -12.61 16.63 6.94
CA LEU A 55 -11.77 17.81 6.79
C LEU A 55 -10.54 17.43 5.95
N LYS A 56 -10.30 18.17 4.87
CA LYS A 56 -9.21 17.94 3.92
C LYS A 56 -7.86 18.42 4.47
N ILE A 57 -7.47 17.93 5.64
CA ILE A 57 -6.21 18.26 6.31
C ILE A 57 -4.99 17.92 5.44
N THR A 58 -5.11 16.90 4.59
CA THR A 58 -4.09 16.49 3.60
C THR A 58 -3.73 17.60 2.61
N ALA A 59 -4.61 18.57 2.36
CA ALA A 59 -4.28 19.76 1.57
C ALA A 59 -3.19 20.64 2.21
N TYR A 60 -2.90 20.42 3.49
CA TYR A 60 -1.86 21.11 4.26
C TYR A 60 -0.73 20.17 4.69
N ALA A 61 -0.68 18.90 4.24
CA ALA A 61 0.31 17.93 4.71
C ALA A 61 1.76 18.39 4.54
N ASP A 62 2.12 18.96 3.37
CA ASP A 62 3.47 19.50 3.13
C ASP A 62 3.82 20.64 4.08
N ARG A 63 2.88 21.57 4.32
CA ARG A 63 3.10 22.65 5.26
C ARG A 63 3.18 22.14 6.70
N LEU A 64 2.31 21.22 7.09
CA LEU A 64 2.30 20.64 8.42
C LEU A 64 3.62 19.95 8.76
N ILE A 65 4.31 19.35 7.78
CA ILE A 65 5.59 18.70 8.00
C ILE A 65 6.78 19.66 7.86
N ASP A 66 6.77 20.55 6.86
CA ASP A 66 7.85 21.52 6.62
C ASP A 66 7.93 22.56 7.75
N ASP A 67 6.77 23.02 8.24
CA ASP A 67 6.71 24.03 9.30
C ASP A 67 7.13 23.46 10.69
N LEU A 68 7.31 22.13 10.86
CA LEU A 68 7.79 21.54 12.12
C LEU A 68 9.22 21.97 12.47
N ASP A 69 10.05 22.22 11.46
CA ASP A 69 11.46 22.55 11.66
C ASP A 69 11.63 23.90 12.38
N ASP A 70 10.69 24.82 12.17
CA ASP A 70 10.68 26.16 12.76
C ASP A 70 10.09 26.20 14.19
N LEU A 71 9.51 25.10 14.69
CA LEU A 71 8.90 25.05 16.02
C LEU A 71 9.92 24.76 17.13
N ASP A 72 9.83 25.48 18.25
CA ASP A 72 10.58 25.15 19.48
C ASP A 72 9.85 24.06 20.29
N TRP A 73 9.72 22.88 19.70
CA TRP A 73 9.07 21.70 20.28
C TRP A 73 10.10 20.59 20.54
N PRO A 74 9.84 19.67 21.50
CA PRO A 74 10.68 18.49 21.69
C PRO A 74 10.78 17.67 20.41
N GLU A 75 11.99 17.23 20.05
CA GLU A 75 12.24 16.48 18.81
C GLU A 75 11.42 15.19 18.75
N SER A 76 11.19 14.52 19.87
CA SER A 76 10.35 13.32 19.94
C SER A 76 8.89 13.55 19.54
N ILE A 77 8.37 14.77 19.72
CA ILE A 77 7.02 15.15 19.27
C ILE A 77 7.06 15.46 17.77
N LYS A 78 8.10 16.14 17.28
CA LYS A 78 8.28 16.38 15.85
C LYS A 78 8.42 15.07 15.08
N GLU A 79 9.22 14.14 15.57
CA GLU A 79 9.38 12.80 14.97
C GLU A 79 8.05 12.04 14.92
N GLN A 80 7.25 12.06 15.99
CA GLN A 80 5.91 11.47 15.97
C GLN A 80 5.02 12.08 14.88
N GLN A 81 5.02 13.40 14.73
CA GLN A 81 4.27 14.10 13.68
C GLN A 81 4.80 13.78 12.29
N ARG A 82 6.13 13.76 12.08
CA ARG A 82 6.74 13.37 10.79
C ARG A 82 6.36 11.94 10.41
N ASN A 83 6.40 11.01 11.36
CA ASN A 83 6.01 9.61 11.16
C ASN A 83 4.50 9.48 10.89
N TRP A 84 3.67 10.27 11.58
CA TRP A 84 2.21 10.28 11.38
C TRP A 84 1.82 10.83 10.00
N ILE A 85 2.43 11.95 9.58
CA ILE A 85 2.20 12.54 8.26
C ILE A 85 2.77 11.63 7.16
N GLY A 86 3.92 10.99 7.41
CA GLY A 86 4.47 9.94 6.55
C GLY A 86 4.84 10.41 5.14
N ARG A 87 5.26 11.67 4.96
CA ARG A 87 5.51 12.25 3.63
C ARG A 87 6.55 11.42 2.87
N SER A 88 6.13 10.90 1.73
CA SER A 88 6.97 10.11 0.83
C SER A 88 6.94 10.72 -0.58
N ARG A 89 8.10 10.79 -1.23
CA ARG A 89 8.22 11.13 -2.66
C ARG A 89 8.49 9.86 -3.45
N GLY A 90 7.77 9.68 -4.54
CA GLY A 90 7.81 8.46 -5.34
C GLY A 90 7.18 8.67 -6.70
N ALA A 91 6.87 7.58 -7.39
CA ALA A 91 6.24 7.58 -8.70
C ALA A 91 4.94 6.76 -8.69
N SER A 92 3.93 7.25 -9.42
CA SER A 92 2.80 6.43 -9.86
C SER A 92 3.21 5.67 -11.11
N VAL A 93 3.06 4.35 -11.11
CA VAL A 93 3.40 3.47 -12.22
C VAL A 93 2.14 2.73 -12.65
N PHE A 94 1.89 2.70 -13.97
CA PHE A 94 0.74 2.00 -14.54
C PHE A 94 1.18 0.69 -15.17
N PHE A 95 0.58 -0.41 -14.73
CA PHE A 95 0.73 -1.73 -15.34
C PHE A 95 -0.53 -2.02 -16.15
N GLU A 96 -0.36 -2.32 -17.44
CA GLU A 96 -1.49 -2.77 -18.28
C GLU A 96 -1.92 -4.17 -17.86
N VAL A 97 -3.23 -4.45 -17.87
CA VAL A 97 -3.73 -5.79 -17.55
C VAL A 97 -3.87 -6.60 -18.84
N LYS A 98 -3.17 -7.73 -18.92
CA LYS A 98 -3.19 -8.60 -20.09
C LYS A 98 -4.61 -9.10 -20.36
N GLY A 99 -5.11 -8.88 -21.57
CA GLY A 99 -6.46 -9.25 -21.98
C GLY A 99 -7.55 -8.24 -21.62
N HIS A 100 -7.18 -7.13 -20.96
CA HIS A 100 -8.08 -6.07 -20.52
C HIS A 100 -7.51 -4.69 -20.95
N PRO A 101 -7.64 -4.31 -22.24
CA PRO A 101 -6.93 -3.16 -22.80
C PRO A 101 -7.32 -1.79 -22.19
N ASP A 102 -8.51 -1.71 -21.59
CA ASP A 102 -9.02 -0.50 -20.95
C ASP A 102 -8.72 -0.44 -19.44
N ASP A 103 -8.24 -1.55 -18.85
CA ASP A 103 -7.95 -1.62 -17.42
C ASP A 103 -6.44 -1.54 -17.16
N LYS A 104 -6.06 -0.74 -16.17
CA LYS A 104 -4.67 -0.58 -15.71
C LYS A 104 -4.63 -0.62 -14.20
N VAL A 105 -3.60 -1.25 -13.65
CA VAL A 105 -3.30 -1.18 -12.22
C VAL A 105 -2.35 -0.01 -12.00
N GLU A 106 -2.78 1.00 -11.25
CA GLU A 106 -1.90 2.06 -10.75
C GLU A 106 -1.28 1.61 -9.44
N VAL A 107 0.04 1.73 -9.31
CA VAL A 107 0.76 1.50 -8.06
C VAL A 107 1.60 2.71 -7.71
N PHE A 108 1.77 2.97 -6.41
CA PHE A 108 2.71 3.99 -5.93
C PHE A 108 3.94 3.32 -5.33
N THR A 109 5.14 3.80 -5.70
CA THR A 109 6.40 3.31 -5.15
C THR A 109 7.36 4.46 -4.84
N THR A 110 8.07 4.36 -3.72
CA THR A 110 9.20 5.25 -3.38
C THR A 110 10.53 4.73 -3.93
N ARG A 111 10.52 3.53 -4.54
CA ARG A 111 11.67 2.88 -5.16
C ARG A 111 11.39 2.58 -6.64
N PRO A 112 11.14 3.60 -7.49
CA PRO A 112 10.95 3.39 -8.92
C PRO A 112 12.22 2.85 -9.61
N ASP A 113 13.38 3.05 -9.00
CA ASP A 113 14.67 2.49 -9.42
C ASP A 113 14.67 0.96 -9.49
N THR A 114 13.82 0.29 -8.70
CA THR A 114 13.77 -1.18 -8.63
C THR A 114 12.71 -1.81 -9.52
N LEU A 115 12.02 -1.03 -10.36
CA LEU A 115 10.88 -1.46 -11.18
C LEU A 115 11.20 -2.62 -12.16
N PHE A 116 12.46 -2.76 -12.60
CA PHE A 116 12.92 -3.90 -13.40
C PHE A 116 12.86 -5.24 -12.66
N GLY A 117 12.96 -5.20 -11.32
CA GLY A 117 12.88 -6.36 -10.43
C GLY A 117 11.44 -6.66 -9.97
N ALA A 118 10.43 -5.93 -10.44
CA ALA A 118 9.05 -6.20 -10.08
C ALA A 118 8.55 -7.49 -10.76
N THR A 119 8.29 -8.53 -9.97
CA THR A 119 7.98 -9.89 -10.46
C THR A 119 6.55 -10.32 -10.27
N TYR A 120 5.76 -9.64 -9.43
CA TYR A 120 4.33 -9.82 -9.29
C TYR A 120 3.67 -8.54 -8.77
N MET A 121 2.34 -8.50 -8.78
CA MET A 121 1.55 -7.41 -8.23
C MET A 121 0.62 -7.95 -7.16
N VAL A 122 0.28 -7.11 -6.18
CA VAL A 122 -0.70 -7.45 -5.14
C VAL A 122 -1.72 -6.34 -5.04
N LEU A 123 -2.99 -6.71 -5.19
CA LEU A 123 -4.15 -5.85 -4.98
C LEU A 123 -4.75 -6.09 -3.60
N ALA A 124 -5.38 -5.08 -3.03
CA ALA A 124 -6.32 -5.29 -1.94
C ALA A 124 -7.44 -6.25 -2.42
N PRO A 125 -7.92 -7.18 -1.59
CA PRO A 125 -9.02 -8.08 -1.95
C PRO A 125 -10.29 -7.33 -2.38
N GLU A 126 -10.50 -6.12 -1.88
CA GLU A 126 -11.64 -5.26 -2.18
C GLU A 126 -11.47 -4.42 -3.46
N HIS A 127 -10.29 -4.42 -4.07
CA HIS A 127 -9.95 -3.55 -5.20
C HIS A 127 -10.86 -3.81 -6.41
N GLU A 128 -11.36 -2.74 -7.05
CA GLU A 128 -12.40 -2.83 -8.08
C GLU A 128 -12.04 -3.78 -9.25
N LEU A 129 -10.77 -3.79 -9.66
CA LEU A 129 -10.27 -4.63 -10.74
C LEU A 129 -10.35 -6.12 -10.44
N VAL A 130 -10.32 -6.55 -9.16
CA VAL A 130 -10.35 -7.98 -8.80
C VAL A 130 -11.57 -8.66 -9.41
N SER A 131 -12.73 -8.00 -9.36
CA SER A 131 -13.97 -8.51 -9.94
C SER A 131 -13.96 -8.62 -11.47
N LYS A 132 -13.12 -7.82 -12.15
CA LYS A 132 -13.02 -7.77 -13.60
C LYS A 132 -12.02 -8.79 -14.15
N ILE A 133 -10.90 -8.97 -13.46
CA ILE A 133 -9.72 -9.69 -13.99
C ILE A 133 -9.67 -11.15 -13.52
N THR A 134 -10.38 -11.50 -12.44
CA THR A 134 -10.35 -12.86 -11.89
C THR A 134 -10.83 -13.87 -12.91
N THR A 135 -10.02 -14.89 -13.19
CA THR A 135 -10.39 -15.92 -14.17
C THR A 135 -11.42 -16.88 -13.59
N PRO A 136 -12.23 -17.56 -14.44
CA PRO A 136 -13.23 -18.51 -13.96
C PRO A 136 -12.67 -19.62 -13.06
N GLU A 137 -11.44 -20.05 -13.30
CA GLU A 137 -10.77 -21.09 -12.52
C GLU A 137 -10.42 -20.62 -11.10
N GLN A 138 -10.13 -19.33 -10.93
CA GLN A 138 -9.74 -18.74 -9.65
C GLN A 138 -10.90 -18.12 -8.87
N ALA A 139 -12.06 -17.94 -9.51
CA ALA A 139 -13.21 -17.25 -8.93
C ALA A 139 -13.67 -17.82 -7.57
N ALA A 140 -13.64 -19.13 -7.39
CA ALA A 140 -14.05 -19.76 -6.13
C ALA A 140 -13.06 -19.47 -4.99
N GLU A 141 -11.75 -19.53 -5.27
CA GLU A 141 -10.69 -19.31 -4.29
C GLU A 141 -10.60 -17.82 -3.92
N VAL A 142 -10.63 -16.94 -4.91
CA VAL A 142 -10.67 -15.47 -4.73
C VAL A 142 -11.85 -15.07 -3.86
N LYS A 143 -13.05 -15.59 -4.17
CA LYS A 143 -14.25 -15.26 -3.39
C LYS A 143 -14.15 -15.75 -1.94
N ALA A 144 -13.68 -16.99 -1.73
CA ALA A 144 -13.50 -17.53 -0.38
C ALA A 144 -12.51 -16.70 0.43
N TYR A 145 -11.42 -16.25 -0.21
CA TYR A 145 -10.43 -15.38 0.41
C TYR A 145 -10.99 -13.99 0.74
N GLN A 146 -11.74 -13.36 -0.17
CA GLN A 146 -12.43 -12.10 0.10
C GLN A 146 -13.38 -12.22 1.31
N GLU A 147 -14.14 -13.31 1.42
CA GLU A 147 -15.04 -13.58 2.56
C GLU A 147 -14.30 -13.82 3.89
N GLU A 148 -13.07 -14.34 3.84
CA GLU A 148 -12.20 -14.47 5.01
C GLU A 148 -11.65 -13.10 5.42
N VAL A 149 -11.09 -12.35 4.48
CA VAL A 149 -10.46 -11.05 4.72
C VAL A 149 -11.48 -10.01 5.17
N SER A 150 -12.72 -10.06 4.67
CA SER A 150 -13.78 -9.14 5.10
C SER A 150 -14.17 -9.28 6.58
N ARG A 151 -13.67 -10.31 7.27
CA ARG A 151 -13.88 -10.52 8.72
C ARG A 151 -12.71 -9.98 9.56
N LYS A 152 -11.61 -9.60 8.91
CA LYS A 152 -10.42 -9.02 9.53
C LYS A 152 -10.54 -7.50 9.47
N SER A 153 -10.10 -6.83 10.53
CA SER A 153 -9.89 -5.38 10.55
C SER A 153 -8.60 -5.01 9.81
N ASP A 154 -8.49 -3.75 9.38
CA ASP A 154 -7.24 -3.20 8.80
C ASP A 154 -6.05 -3.41 9.75
N LEU A 155 -6.26 -3.30 11.07
CA LEU A 155 -5.23 -3.54 12.06
C LEU A 155 -4.73 -4.99 12.04
N GLU A 156 -5.63 -5.97 11.97
CA GLU A 156 -5.30 -7.39 11.85
C GLU A 156 -4.63 -7.73 10.51
N ARG A 157 -4.74 -6.84 9.52
CA ARG A 157 -4.14 -6.94 8.18
C ARG A 157 -2.76 -6.26 8.07
N THR A 158 -2.40 -5.38 9.01
CA THR A 158 -1.10 -4.68 9.00
C THR A 158 0.10 -5.62 9.25
N ASP A 159 1.32 -5.07 9.23
CA ASP A 159 2.58 -5.79 9.45
C ASP A 159 2.72 -6.50 10.81
N LEU A 160 1.77 -6.33 11.73
CA LEU A 160 1.62 -7.19 12.91
C LEU A 160 1.23 -8.64 12.55
N ASN A 161 0.65 -8.85 11.37
CA ASN A 161 0.32 -10.16 10.85
C ASN A 161 1.55 -10.82 10.21
N LYS A 162 2.10 -11.80 10.94
CA LYS A 162 3.28 -12.56 10.52
C LYS A 162 2.98 -13.64 9.48
N ASP A 163 1.71 -13.96 9.24
CA ASP A 163 1.33 -15.00 8.28
C ASP A 163 0.74 -14.35 7.03
N LYS A 164 1.63 -13.83 6.16
CA LYS A 164 1.25 -13.19 4.90
C LYS A 164 0.43 -14.16 4.06
N SER A 165 -0.81 -13.82 3.75
CA SER A 165 -1.73 -14.66 2.98
C SER A 165 -2.04 -14.02 1.63
N GLY A 166 -2.44 -14.82 0.65
CA GLY A 166 -2.82 -14.30 -0.66
C GLY A 166 -3.26 -15.39 -1.63
N VAL A 167 -3.98 -14.96 -2.66
CA VAL A 167 -4.56 -15.83 -3.71
C VAL A 167 -4.25 -15.26 -5.08
N PHE A 168 -3.91 -16.14 -6.03
CA PHE A 168 -3.67 -15.75 -7.41
C PHE A 168 -4.98 -15.48 -8.15
N THR A 169 -5.09 -14.35 -8.84
CA THR A 169 -6.33 -14.00 -9.57
C THR A 169 -6.50 -14.74 -10.89
N GLY A 170 -5.43 -15.35 -11.42
CA GLY A 170 -5.40 -15.87 -12.79
C GLY A 170 -4.99 -14.82 -13.84
N ALA A 171 -4.97 -13.54 -13.46
CA ALA A 171 -4.62 -12.43 -14.34
C ALA A 171 -3.14 -12.06 -14.26
N TYR A 172 -2.67 -11.36 -15.28
CA TYR A 172 -1.31 -10.88 -15.39
C TYR A 172 -1.29 -9.39 -15.73
N GLY A 173 -0.43 -8.64 -15.06
CA GLY A 173 -0.04 -7.29 -15.45
C GLY A 173 1.16 -7.32 -16.39
N ILE A 174 1.40 -6.24 -17.13
CA ILE A 174 2.60 -6.06 -17.95
C ILE A 174 3.51 -5.06 -17.25
N ASN A 175 4.71 -5.51 -16.89
CA ASN A 175 5.72 -4.63 -16.33
C ASN A 175 6.18 -3.62 -17.41
N PRO A 176 6.00 -2.30 -17.20
CA PRO A 176 6.25 -1.30 -18.24
C PRO A 176 7.73 -1.14 -18.60
N MET A 177 8.65 -1.53 -17.70
CA MET A 177 10.09 -1.46 -17.94
C MET A 177 10.61 -2.64 -18.75
N THR A 178 10.04 -3.83 -18.53
CA THR A 178 10.57 -5.07 -19.11
C THR A 178 9.67 -5.67 -20.19
N GLY A 179 8.41 -5.24 -20.28
CA GLY A 179 7.37 -5.84 -21.13
C GLY A 179 6.97 -7.26 -20.70
N LYS A 180 7.45 -7.76 -19.56
CA LYS A 180 7.16 -9.11 -19.08
C LYS A 180 5.83 -9.17 -18.34
N GLU A 181 5.18 -10.32 -18.43
CA GLU A 181 3.99 -10.63 -17.65
C GLU A 181 4.36 -10.87 -16.18
N VAL A 182 3.61 -10.25 -15.28
CA VAL A 182 3.73 -10.41 -13.83
C VAL A 182 2.37 -10.85 -13.28
N PRO A 183 2.28 -11.96 -12.52
CA PRO A 183 1.01 -12.44 -11.99
C PRO A 183 0.41 -11.43 -11.00
N ILE A 184 -0.91 -11.26 -11.05
CA ILE A 184 -1.65 -10.40 -10.14
C ILE A 184 -2.25 -11.27 -9.03
N TRP A 185 -1.89 -10.96 -7.79
CA TRP A 185 -2.39 -11.59 -6.58
C TRP A 185 -3.31 -10.64 -5.82
N ILE A 186 -4.13 -11.18 -4.94
CA ILE A 186 -4.76 -10.43 -3.85
C ILE A 186 -4.12 -10.83 -2.54
N GLY A 187 -3.92 -9.87 -1.63
CA GLY A 187 -3.27 -10.10 -0.36
C GLY A 187 -3.80 -9.17 0.72
N ASP A 188 -4.06 -9.71 1.91
CA ASP A 188 -4.68 -8.97 3.00
C ASP A 188 -3.80 -7.86 3.57
N TYR A 189 -2.48 -7.92 3.37
CA TYR A 189 -1.54 -6.87 3.76
C TYR A 189 -1.56 -5.62 2.86
N VAL A 190 -2.29 -5.65 1.74
CA VAL A 190 -2.57 -4.47 0.91
C VAL A 190 -3.95 -3.96 1.28
N LEU A 191 -4.04 -2.66 1.57
CA LEU A 191 -5.28 -2.00 2.01
C LEU A 191 -5.79 -1.08 0.90
N GLU A 192 -7.06 -1.21 0.54
CA GLU A 192 -7.73 -0.36 -0.45
C GLU A 192 -7.68 1.12 -0.04
N SER A 193 -7.73 1.39 1.26
CA SER A 193 -7.69 2.73 1.86
C SER A 193 -6.31 3.39 1.81
N TYR A 194 -5.25 2.67 1.44
CA TYR A 194 -3.87 3.16 1.43
C TYR A 194 -3.26 3.16 0.02
N GLY A 195 -2.71 4.31 -0.38
CA GLY A 195 -2.16 4.49 -1.72
C GLY A 195 -3.23 4.33 -2.79
N THR A 196 -3.03 3.37 -3.69
CA THR A 196 -3.95 3.04 -4.78
C THR A 196 -4.68 1.72 -4.57
N GLY A 197 -4.58 1.11 -3.37
CA GLY A 197 -5.09 -0.24 -3.12
C GLY A 197 -4.30 -1.34 -3.85
N ALA A 198 -3.12 -1.00 -4.39
CA ALA A 198 -2.30 -1.89 -5.18
C ALA A 198 -0.80 -1.60 -5.00
N ILE A 199 0.02 -2.65 -5.04
CA ILE A 199 1.48 -2.55 -5.03
C ILE A 199 2.10 -3.38 -6.15
N MET A 200 3.25 -2.92 -6.63
CA MET A 200 4.20 -3.79 -7.33
C MET A 200 5.10 -4.42 -6.27
N ALA A 201 5.41 -5.71 -6.42
CA ALA A 201 6.28 -6.39 -5.49
C ALA A 201 7.68 -6.58 -6.10
N VAL A 202 8.71 -6.19 -5.35
CA VAL A 202 10.13 -6.34 -5.74
C VAL A 202 10.84 -7.19 -4.68
N PRO A 203 10.70 -8.52 -4.72
CA PRO A 203 11.13 -9.42 -3.63
C PRO A 203 12.62 -9.34 -3.32
N ALA A 204 13.45 -9.01 -4.31
CA ALA A 204 14.87 -8.88 -4.08
C ALA A 204 15.24 -7.70 -3.15
N HIS A 205 14.34 -6.73 -2.96
CA HIS A 205 14.65 -5.43 -2.34
C HIS A 205 13.60 -4.91 -1.35
N ASP A 206 12.58 -5.70 -1.00
CA ASP A 206 11.63 -5.46 0.10
C ASP A 206 11.42 -6.78 0.86
N ASP A 207 11.59 -6.75 2.19
CA ASP A 207 11.49 -7.94 3.04
C ASP A 207 10.10 -8.59 3.03
N ARG A 208 9.03 -7.79 2.95
CA ARG A 208 7.65 -8.30 2.93
C ARG A 208 7.36 -8.99 1.61
N ASP A 209 7.83 -8.42 0.51
CA ASP A 209 7.71 -9.00 -0.82
C ASP A 209 8.56 -10.27 -0.95
N TYR A 210 9.72 -10.31 -0.29
CA TYR A 210 10.58 -11.48 -0.21
C TYR A 210 9.89 -12.65 0.49
N ASP A 211 9.34 -12.40 1.68
CA ASP A 211 8.64 -13.42 2.46
C ASP A 211 7.44 -13.99 1.70
N PHE A 212 6.65 -13.11 1.07
CA PHE A 212 5.53 -13.53 0.23
C PHE A 212 6.02 -14.33 -0.99
N ALA A 213 7.06 -13.87 -1.67
CA ALA A 213 7.63 -14.59 -2.82
C ALA A 213 8.15 -15.97 -2.45
N LYS A 214 8.85 -16.10 -1.31
CA LYS A 214 9.35 -17.39 -0.81
C LYS A 214 8.20 -18.32 -0.44
N LYS A 215 7.14 -17.81 0.19
CA LYS A 215 5.95 -18.59 0.57
C LYS A 215 5.21 -19.15 -0.63
N PHE A 216 5.03 -18.35 -1.68
CA PHE A 216 4.24 -18.71 -2.87
C PHE A 216 5.08 -19.16 -4.08
N GLY A 217 6.41 -19.26 -3.93
CA GLY A 217 7.30 -19.73 -4.99
C GLY A 217 7.40 -18.77 -6.18
N LEU A 218 7.30 -17.47 -5.93
CA LEU A 218 7.34 -16.43 -6.96
C LEU A 218 8.78 -16.04 -7.31
N PRO A 219 9.05 -15.53 -8.52
CA PRO A 219 10.39 -15.15 -8.94
C PRO A 219 10.98 -14.04 -8.07
N ILE A 220 12.26 -14.16 -7.76
CA ILE A 220 13.05 -13.15 -7.04
C ILE A 220 14.16 -12.73 -8.00
N VAL A 221 14.11 -11.48 -8.48
CA VAL A 221 15.03 -10.95 -9.49
C VAL A 221 15.82 -9.78 -8.90
N PRO A 222 17.11 -9.96 -8.57
CA PRO A 222 17.93 -8.88 -8.05
C PRO A 222 18.28 -7.86 -9.14
N VAL A 223 18.18 -6.59 -8.77
CA VAL A 223 18.50 -5.43 -9.62
C VAL A 223 19.47 -4.44 -8.99
N ILE A 224 19.90 -4.66 -7.73
CA ILE A 224 20.89 -3.83 -7.02
C ILE A 224 22.02 -4.72 -6.49
N GLU A 225 23.26 -4.36 -6.81
CA GLU A 225 24.45 -5.05 -6.30
C GLU A 225 24.62 -4.90 -4.79
N GLY A 226 25.19 -5.92 -4.13
CA GLY A 226 25.66 -5.81 -2.75
C GLY A 226 25.01 -6.78 -1.75
N GLY A 227 23.93 -7.46 -2.13
CA GLY A 227 23.26 -8.45 -1.29
C GLY A 227 23.25 -9.87 -1.87
N ASN A 228 22.92 -10.84 -1.01
CA ASN A 228 22.62 -12.21 -1.42
C ASN A 228 21.11 -12.47 -1.31
N THR A 229 20.41 -12.36 -2.43
CA THR A 229 18.95 -12.57 -2.48
C THR A 229 18.51 -14.03 -2.33
N ASP A 230 19.44 -14.98 -2.26
CA ASP A 230 19.11 -16.36 -1.87
C ASP A 230 18.85 -16.48 -0.36
N GLU A 231 19.45 -15.59 0.43
CA GLU A 231 19.34 -15.54 1.89
C GLU A 231 18.22 -14.60 2.35
N ALA A 232 18.26 -13.34 1.93
CA ALA A 232 17.30 -12.30 2.34
C ALA A 232 17.18 -11.18 1.28
N ALA A 233 16.15 -10.35 1.38
CA ALA A 233 16.07 -9.14 0.56
C ALA A 233 17.24 -8.19 0.83
N TYR A 234 17.74 -7.53 -0.21
CA TYR A 234 18.74 -6.49 -0.09
C TYR A 234 18.08 -5.11 -0.17
N THR A 235 17.87 -4.49 1.00
CA THR A 235 17.22 -3.18 1.13
C THR A 235 18.20 -2.00 1.05
N GLY A 236 19.49 -2.29 0.92
CA GLY A 236 20.56 -1.29 0.81
C GLY A 236 20.63 -0.58 -0.54
N ASP A 237 21.57 0.35 -0.64
CA ASP A 237 21.87 1.10 -1.86
C ASP A 237 23.10 0.51 -2.55
N GLY A 238 23.07 0.46 -3.89
CA GLY A 238 24.14 -0.11 -4.70
C GLY A 238 24.01 0.30 -6.17
N SER A 239 24.93 -0.21 -6.99
CA SER A 239 24.85 -0.04 -8.43
C SER A 239 23.73 -0.92 -9.00
N HIS A 240 22.96 -0.39 -9.94
CA HIS A 240 21.91 -1.15 -10.60
C HIS A 240 22.49 -2.11 -11.64
N PHE A 241 21.87 -3.29 -11.74
CA PHE A 241 22.13 -4.29 -12.77
C PHE A 241 20.82 -4.98 -13.16
N ASN A 242 20.79 -5.76 -14.25
CA ASN A 242 19.56 -6.36 -14.79
C ASN A 242 18.43 -5.32 -15.05
N SER A 243 18.80 -4.06 -15.23
CA SER A 243 17.92 -2.89 -15.27
C SER A 243 18.04 -2.09 -16.57
N GLY A 244 18.61 -2.71 -17.60
CA GLY A 244 18.64 -2.17 -18.95
C GLY A 244 19.35 -0.82 -19.02
N PHE A 245 18.59 0.25 -19.28
CA PHE A 245 19.16 1.60 -19.39
C PHE A 245 19.67 2.16 -18.05
N MET A 246 19.31 1.56 -16.91
CA MET A 246 19.80 1.95 -15.59
C MET A 246 21.03 1.16 -15.13
N ASP A 247 21.52 0.21 -15.92
CA ASP A 247 22.71 -0.58 -15.54
C ASP A 247 23.93 0.33 -15.27
N GLY A 248 24.56 0.14 -14.11
CA GLY A 248 25.70 0.94 -13.63
C GLY A 248 25.34 2.23 -12.90
N MET A 249 24.05 2.60 -12.81
CA MET A 249 23.61 3.80 -12.10
C MET A 249 23.51 3.58 -10.58
N GLY A 250 23.85 4.62 -9.82
CA GLY A 250 23.50 4.71 -8.40
C GLY A 250 22.02 5.10 -8.22
N LYS A 251 21.49 4.89 -7.00
CA LYS A 251 20.08 5.11 -6.65
C LYS A 251 19.49 6.45 -7.10
N ASP A 252 20.13 7.56 -6.76
CA ASP A 252 19.56 8.89 -7.06
C ASP A 252 19.44 9.18 -8.56
N ASP A 253 20.37 8.66 -9.35
CA ASP A 253 20.34 8.82 -10.81
C ASP A 253 19.36 7.84 -11.45
N ALA A 254 19.27 6.61 -10.94
CA ALA A 254 18.28 5.62 -11.36
C ALA A 254 16.84 6.08 -11.08
N ILE A 255 16.56 6.62 -9.88
CA ILE A 255 15.24 7.18 -9.53
C ILE A 255 14.83 8.32 -10.46
N LYS A 256 15.78 9.16 -10.93
CA LYS A 256 15.48 10.25 -11.88
C LYS A 256 15.30 9.75 -13.31
N ALA A 257 15.94 8.64 -13.67
CA ALA A 257 15.89 8.07 -15.00
C ALA A 257 14.62 7.22 -15.23
N ALA A 258 14.11 6.60 -14.17
CA ALA A 258 12.86 5.86 -14.13
C ALA A 258 11.63 6.78 -14.21
#